data_AF-A0A525CDD2-F1
#
_entry.id   AF-A0A525CDD2-F1
#
_cell.length_a   1.000
_cell.length_b   1.000
_cell.length_c   1.000
_cell.angle_alpha   90.00
_cell.angle_beta   90.00
_cell.angle_gamma   90.00
#
_symmetry.space_group_name_H-M   'P 1'
#
loop_
_entity.id
_entity.type
_entity.pdbx_description
1 polymer ?
#
loop_
_entity_poly.entity_id
_entity_poly.type
_entity_poly.pdbx_seq_one_letter_code
_entity_poly.pdbx_strand_id
1 'polypeptide(L)' 'MENHFAPFTNNQGERYLRMVKVQQKISGCFISMKGAEIYCRVHSYLSSCIKNIFGVGESLKKLFVETGKWPDFIMQQIQI' A
#
# COMPACT_ATOMS: atom_id res chain seq x y z
N MET A 1 -3.11 5.67 -22.35
CA MET A 1 -4.16 5.16 -21.45
C MET A 1 -5.06 6.35 -21.13
N GLU A 2 -5.91 6.75 -22.09
CA GLU A 2 -6.80 7.91 -21.94
C GLU A 2 -8.17 7.53 -22.52
N ASN A 3 -9.06 7.02 -21.68
CA ASN A 3 -10.46 6.86 -22.04
C ASN A 3 -11.21 8.04 -21.41
N HIS A 4 -11.53 9.06 -22.22
CA HIS A 4 -12.22 10.27 -21.76
C HIS A 4 -13.66 10.02 -21.26
N PHE A 5 -14.22 8.83 -21.49
CA PHE A 5 -15.53 8.42 -20.97
C PHE A 5 -15.45 7.63 -19.67
N ALA A 6 -14.25 7.37 -19.13
CA ALA A 6 -14.14 6.77 -17.80
C ALA A 6 -14.75 7.75 -16.77
N PRO A 7 -15.80 7.36 -16.04
CA PRO A 7 -16.42 8.25 -15.07
C PRO A 7 -15.40 8.67 -14.01
N PHE A 8 -15.56 9.85 -13.42
CA PHE A 8 -14.79 10.24 -12.24
C PHE A 8 -15.15 9.28 -11.09
N THR A 9 -14.34 8.24 -10.91
CA THR A 9 -14.53 7.24 -9.86
C THR A 9 -13.56 7.49 -8.71
N ASN A 10 -14.05 7.31 -7.49
CA ASN A 10 -13.24 7.20 -6.29
C ASN A 10 -12.50 5.85 -6.27
N ASN A 11 -11.63 5.65 -7.25
CA ASN A 11 -10.96 4.37 -7.47
C ASN A 11 -10.02 4.06 -6.30
N GLN A 12 -9.85 2.76 -6.00
CA GLN A 12 -9.05 2.36 -4.85
C GLN A 12 -7.60 2.86 -4.95
N GLY A 13 -6.99 2.85 -6.14
CA GLY A 13 -5.61 3.30 -6.33
C GLY A 13 -5.39 4.75 -5.90
N GLU A 14 -6.28 5.64 -6.29
CA GLU A 14 -6.25 7.05 -5.93
C GLU A 14 -6.47 7.24 -4.42
N ARG A 15 -7.38 6.48 -3.80
CA ARG A 15 -7.61 6.53 -2.34
C ARG A 15 -6.33 6.25 -1.55
N TYR A 16 -5.54 5.25 -1.95
CA TYR A 16 -4.27 4.92 -1.28
C TYR A 16 -3.21 6.00 -1.55
N LEU A 17 -3.15 6.56 -2.76
CA LEU A 17 -2.22 7.65 -3.09
C LEU A 17 -2.55 8.97 -2.37
N ARG A 18 -3.81 9.26 -2.08
CA ARG A 18 -4.21 10.45 -1.32
C ARG A 18 -3.53 10.51 0.04
N MET A 19 -3.42 9.37 0.74
CA MET A 19 -2.76 9.33 2.05
C MET A 19 -1.27 9.65 1.95
N VAL A 20 -0.59 9.19 0.90
CA VAL A 20 0.80 9.58 0.61
C VAL A 20 0.91 11.09 0.44
N LYS A 21 -0.04 11.71 -0.28
CA LYS A 21 -0.01 13.15 -0.54
C LYS A 21 -0.33 13.98 0.69
N VAL A 22 -1.27 13.53 1.51
CA VAL A 22 -1.58 14.11 2.83
C VAL A 22 -0.33 14.05 3.72
N GLN A 23 0.37 12.92 3.76
CA GLN A 23 1.60 12.79 4.51
C GLN A 23 2.68 13.77 4.01
N GLN A 24 2.83 13.90 2.69
CA GLN A 24 3.81 14.82 2.09
C GLN A 24 3.51 16.30 2.35
N LYS A 25 2.23 16.70 2.40
CA LYS A 25 1.86 18.12 2.40
C LYS A 25 1.28 18.66 3.71
N ILE A 26 0.67 17.81 4.53
CA ILE A 26 -0.17 18.25 5.66
C ILE A 26 0.22 17.55 6.96
N SER A 27 0.44 16.22 6.95
CA SER A 27 0.68 15.44 8.17
C SER A 27 2.16 15.38 8.56
N GLY A 28 2.79 16.54 8.68
CA GLY A 28 4.17 16.69 9.15
C GLY A 28 5.28 16.50 8.11
N CYS A 29 4.94 16.16 6.86
CA CYS A 29 5.89 15.92 5.76
C CYS A 29 6.85 14.74 6.01
N PHE A 30 7.46 14.22 4.95
CA PHE A 30 8.56 13.28 5.09
C PHE A 30 9.84 14.06 5.35
N ILE A 31 10.45 13.83 6.51
CA ILE A 31 11.70 14.47 6.93
C ILE A 31 12.86 14.07 5.99
N SER A 32 12.83 12.83 5.47
CA SER A 32 13.82 12.32 4.52
C SER A 32 13.18 11.40 3.50
N MET A 33 13.85 11.23 2.36
CA MET A 33 13.47 10.23 1.36
C MET A 33 13.44 8.83 1.95
N LYS A 34 14.34 8.53 2.90
CA LYS A 34 14.33 7.23 3.56
C LYS A 34 13.06 6.98 4.36
N GLY A 35 12.56 7.99 5.06
CA GLY A 35 11.28 7.93 5.76
C GLY A 35 10.11 7.73 4.78
N ALA A 36 10.14 8.42 3.63
CA ALA A 36 9.14 8.24 2.59
C ALA A 36 9.13 6.81 2.01
N GLU A 37 10.30 6.23 1.75
CA GLU A 37 10.43 4.84 1.30
C GLU A 37 9.84 3.85 2.31
N ILE A 38 10.16 4.02 3.60
CA ILE A 38 9.65 3.16 4.67
C ILE A 38 8.12 3.27 4.74
N TYR A 39 7.59 4.49 4.70
CA TYR A 39 6.15 4.73 4.69
C TYR A 39 5.48 4.02 3.51
N CYS A 40 5.98 4.25 2.29
CA CYS A 40 5.44 3.64 1.08
C CYS A 40 5.52 2.11 1.13
N ARG A 41 6.60 1.52 1.67
CA ARG A 41 6.74 0.08 1.82
C ARG A 41 5.68 -0.52 2.75
N VAL A 42 5.46 0.08 3.91
CA VAL A 42 4.43 -0.38 4.87
C VAL A 42 3.03 -0.19 4.29
N HIS A 43 2.77 0.97 3.69
CA HIS A 43 1.44 1.29 3.16
C HIS A 43 1.06 0.42 1.95
N SER A 44 2.02 0.17 1.04
CA SER A 44 1.81 -0.71 -0.12
C SER A 44 1.56 -2.16 0.30
N TYR A 45 2.27 -2.65 1.33
CA TYR A 45 2.01 -3.96 1.91
C TYR A 45 0.56 -4.09 2.39
N LEU A 46 0.14 -3.19 3.29
CA LEU A 46 -1.20 -3.23 3.86
C LEU A 46 -2.29 -3.04 2.81
N SER A 47 -2.08 -2.14 1.84
CA SER A 47 -3.00 -1.96 0.70
C SER A 47 -3.17 -3.26 -0.09
N SER A 48 -2.08 -3.98 -0.32
CA SER A 48 -2.10 -5.25 -1.07
C SER A 48 -2.80 -6.35 -0.28
N CYS A 49 -2.58 -6.43 1.02
CA CYS A 49 -3.29 -7.38 1.88
C CYS A 49 -4.80 -7.12 1.92
N ILE A 50 -5.22 -5.86 2.08
CA ILE A 50 -6.64 -5.49 2.11
C ILE A 50 -7.32 -5.82 0.77
N LYS A 51 -6.65 -5.61 -0.37
CA LYS A 51 -7.17 -5.99 -1.69
C LYS A 51 -7.39 -7.49 -1.84
N ASN A 52 -6.59 -8.29 -1.15
CA ASN A 52 -6.72 -9.74 -1.10
C ASN A 52 -7.55 -10.22 0.12
N ILE A 53 -8.40 -9.34 0.68
CA ILE A 53 -9.39 -9.67 1.74
C ILE A 53 -8.74 -10.01 3.10
N PHE A 54 -7.45 -9.70 3.29
CA PHE A 54 -6.80 -9.85 4.60
C PHE A 54 -7.03 -8.61 5.46
N GLY A 55 -7.42 -8.82 6.72
CA GLY A 55 -7.49 -7.75 7.72
C GLY A 55 -6.10 -7.23 8.07
N VAL A 56 -5.99 -5.96 8.49
CA VAL A 56 -4.69 -5.33 8.86
C VAL A 56 -4.00 -6.11 9.98
N GLY A 57 -4.74 -6.47 11.04
CA GLY A 57 -4.19 -7.22 12.17
C GLY A 57 -3.67 -8.61 11.77
N GLU A 58 -4.43 -9.33 10.94
CA GLU A 58 -4.02 -10.63 10.39
C GLU A 58 -2.76 -10.49 9.51
N SER A 59 -2.72 -9.44 8.69
CA SER A 59 -1.58 -9.15 7.80
C SER A 59 -0.29 -8.89 8.59
N LEU A 60 -0.39 -8.16 9.70
CA LEU A 60 0.75 -7.88 10.57
C LEU A 60 1.15 -9.13 11.36
N LYS A 61 0.18 -9.93 11.84
CA LYS A 61 0.45 -11.20 12.51
C LYS A 61 1.18 -12.18 11.59
N LYS A 62 0.73 -12.32 10.34
CA LYS A 62 1.42 -13.15 9.33
C LYS A 62 2.87 -12.72 9.12
N LEU A 63 3.11 -11.41 8.98
CA LEU A 63 4.43 -10.85 8.73
C LEU A 63 5.40 -11.05 9.91
N PHE A 64 4.95 -10.72 11.13
CA PHE A 64 5.84 -10.65 12.30
C PHE A 64 5.87 -11.92 13.16
N VAL A 65 4.81 -12.73 13.15
CA VAL A 65 4.66 -13.87 14.08
C VAL A 65 4.74 -15.22 13.36
N GLU A 66 4.07 -15.36 12.21
CA GLU A 66 3.84 -16.69 11.64
C GLU A 66 4.91 -17.14 10.64
N THR A 67 5.31 -16.26 9.72
CA THR A 67 6.16 -16.68 8.60
C THR A 67 7.52 -16.00 8.54
N GLY A 68 7.65 -14.77 9.07
CA GLY A 68 8.82 -13.92 8.82
C GLY A 68 9.09 -13.67 7.32
N LYS A 69 8.12 -14.01 6.47
CA LYS A 69 8.18 -13.96 5.01
C LYS A 69 6.98 -13.16 4.50
N TRP A 70 7.09 -12.66 3.27
CA TRP A 70 5.97 -12.00 2.62
C TRP A 70 4.85 -13.02 2.32
N PRO A 71 3.58 -12.62 2.36
CA PRO A 71 2.45 -13.46 1.95
C PRO A 71 2.61 -14.01 0.52
N ASP A 72 2.12 -15.22 0.28
CA ASP A 72 2.33 -15.95 -0.99
C ASP A 72 1.86 -15.17 -2.22
N PHE A 73 0.76 -14.42 -2.12
CA PHE A 73 0.24 -13.60 -3.22
C PHE A 73 1.19 -12.45 -3.62
N ILE A 74 2.02 -11.95 -2.70
CA ILE A 74 3.07 -10.96 -3.00
C ILE A 74 4.26 -11.64 -3.66
N MET A 75 4.64 -12.82 -3.15
CA MET A 75 5.74 -13.61 -3.69
C MET A 75 5.47 -14.06 -5.14
N GLN A 76 4.23 -14.45 -5.45
CA GLN A 76 3.81 -14.86 -6.80
C GLN A 76 3.80 -13.71 -7.82
N GLN A 77 3.62 -12.46 -7.39
CA GLN A 77 3.64 -11.29 -8.29
C GLN A 77 5.05 -10.76 -8.58
N ILE A 78 6.07 -11.18 -7.82
CA ILE A 78 7.48 -10.73 -8.01
C ILE A 78 8.24 -11.68 -8.96
N GLN A 79 7.69 -12.86 -9.27
CA GLN A 79 8.22 -13.73 -10.32
C GLN A 79 7.76 -13.21 -11.70
N ILE A 80 8.49 -12.23 -12.21
CA ILE A 80 8.53 -11.89 -13.65
C ILE A 80 9.58 -12.78 -14.31
#